data_AF-A0A1L9B8L3-F1
#
_entry.id   AF-A0A1L9B8L3-F1
#
_cell.length_a   1.000
_cell.length_b   1.000
_cell.length_c   1.000
_cell.angle_alpha   90.00
_cell.angle_beta   90.00
_cell.angle_gamma   90.00
#
_symmetry.space_group_name_H-M   'P 1'
#
loop_
_entity.id
_entity.type
_entity.pdbx_description
1 polymer ?
#
loop_
_entity_poly.entity_id
_entity_poly.type
_entity_poly.pdbx_seq_one_letter_code
_entity_poly.pdbx_strand_id
1 'polypeptide(L)'
;MIVRFEARHWERVRVGGEHYLCLKQGEGLVVIHERCRHRGGPLGLGTWNEKTQCVVCPWHELENTPRDMARRQVPSVRVGQSMTIVVPEPA
;
A
#
# COMPACT_ATOMS: atom_id res chain seq x y z
N MET A 1 10.78 -12.92 1.88
CA MET A 1 11.76 -12.23 1.03
C MET A 1 11.82 -10.72 1.29
N ILE A 2 12.96 -10.09 0.98
CA ILE A 2 13.18 -8.64 1.11
C ILE A 2 13.08 -7.98 -0.27
N VAL A 3 12.32 -6.90 -0.37
CA VAL A 3 12.11 -6.16 -1.62
C VAL A 3 12.43 -4.69 -1.40
N ARG A 4 13.10 -4.06 -2.36
CA ARG A 4 13.45 -2.63 -2.32
C ARG A 4 12.88 -1.90 -3.53
N PHE A 5 12.35 -0.71 -3.30
CA PHE A 5 11.79 0.15 -4.34
C PHE A 5 11.82 1.62 -3.91
N GLU A 6 11.34 2.55 -4.73
CA GLU A 6 11.36 3.98 -4.42
C GLU A 6 10.40 4.33 -3.27
N ALA A 7 10.88 5.07 -2.28
CA ALA A 7 10.07 5.58 -1.18
C ALA A 7 9.24 6.80 -1.62
N ARG A 8 8.25 6.57 -2.47
CA ARG A 8 7.35 7.59 -2.99
C ARG A 8 5.89 7.21 -2.77
N HIS A 9 5.06 8.19 -2.42
CA HIS A 9 3.62 7.97 -2.36
C HIS A 9 3.11 7.46 -3.72
N TRP A 10 2.24 6.47 -3.68
CA TRP A 10 1.66 5.79 -4.83
C TRP A 10 2.61 4.86 -5.60
N GLU A 11 3.84 4.64 -5.10
CA GLU A 11 4.73 3.66 -5.69
C GLU A 11 4.21 2.24 -5.46
N ARG A 12 4.31 1.40 -6.50
CA ARG A 12 3.77 0.04 -6.52
C ARG A 12 4.87 -0.96 -6.82
N VAL A 13 4.87 -2.07 -6.11
CA VAL A 13 5.77 -3.19 -6.39
C VAL A 13 4.99 -4.49 -6.46
N ARG A 14 5.33 -5.32 -7.45
CA ARG A 14 4.75 -6.65 -7.63
C ARG A 14 5.77 -7.72 -7.27
N VAL A 15 5.36 -8.66 -6.42
CA VAL A 15 6.21 -9.74 -5.91
C VAL A 15 5.38 -11.01 -5.86
N GLY A 16 5.79 -12.06 -6.58
CA GLY A 16 5.06 -13.35 -6.56
C GLY A 16 3.59 -13.27 -7.00
N GLY A 17 3.23 -12.29 -7.84
CA GLY A 17 1.82 -12.07 -8.24
C GLY A 17 1.01 -11.19 -7.28
N GLU A 18 1.52 -10.92 -6.08
CA GLU A 18 0.91 -9.99 -5.13
C GLU A 18 1.42 -8.56 -5.35
N HIS A 19 0.58 -7.59 -5.03
CA HIS A 19 0.86 -6.17 -5.21
C HIS A 19 0.94 -5.46 -3.85
N TYR A 20 1.92 -4.56 -3.74
CA TYR A 20 2.12 -3.72 -2.56
C TYR A 20 2.17 -2.26 -2.98
N LEU A 21 1.58 -1.38 -2.17
CA LEU A 21 1.42 0.04 -2.45
C LEU A 21 1.98 0.89 -1.32
N CYS A 22 2.83 1.85 -1.67
CA CYS A 22 3.37 2.84 -0.76
C CYS A 22 2.41 4.01 -0.61
N LEU A 23 2.00 4.33 0.60
CA LEU A 23 1.01 5.35 0.90
C LEU A 23 1.55 6.37 1.89
N LYS A 24 1.13 7.62 1.73
CA LYS A 24 1.33 8.65 2.75
C LYS A 24 0.34 8.41 3.88
N GLN A 25 0.80 8.36 5.11
CA GLN A 25 -0.05 8.24 6.29
C GLN A 25 0.54 9.11 7.40
N GLY A 26 -0.20 10.12 7.85
CA GLY A 26 0.37 11.20 8.65
C GLY A 26 1.53 11.89 7.94
N GLU A 27 2.66 12.02 8.64
CA GLU A 27 3.92 12.60 8.13
C GLU A 27 4.82 11.57 7.42
N GLY A 28 4.46 10.28 7.48
CA GLY A 28 5.29 9.18 7.02
C GLY A 28 4.80 8.52 5.73
N LEU A 29 5.58 7.52 5.30
CA LEU A 29 5.19 6.55 4.29
C LEU A 29 5.02 5.19 4.94
N VAL A 30 3.99 4.47 4.53
CA VAL A 30 3.74 3.08 4.90
C VAL A 30 3.59 2.25 3.64
N VAL A 31 3.82 0.94 3.72
CA VAL A 31 3.56 0.03 2.61
C VAL A 31 2.46 -0.94 3.02
N ILE A 32 1.45 -1.08 2.17
CA ILE A 32 0.33 -2.00 2.39
C ILE A 32 0.30 -3.09 1.33
N HIS A 33 -0.28 -4.22 1.68
CA HIS A 33 -0.82 -5.15 0.70
C HIS A 33 -1.99 -4.49 -0.04
N GLU A 34 -1.92 -4.40 -1.36
CA GLU A 34 -2.77 -3.56 -2.22
C GLU A 34 -4.17 -4.18 -2.46
N ARG A 35 -4.86 -4.61 -1.40
CA ARG A 35 -6.15 -5.31 -1.51
C ARG A 35 -7.23 -4.60 -0.69
N CYS A 36 -8.25 -4.10 -1.38
CA CYS A 36 -9.42 -3.49 -0.78
C CYS A 36 -10.07 -4.44 0.22
N ARG A 37 -10.50 -3.89 1.37
CA ARG A 37 -11.11 -4.69 2.44
C ARG A 37 -12.43 -5.35 2.10
N HIS A 38 -13.06 -4.96 1.00
CA HIS A 38 -14.32 -5.55 0.55
C HIS A 38 -14.09 -6.90 -0.13
N ARG A 39 -13.56 -6.88 -1.35
CA ARG A 39 -13.36 -8.07 -2.20
C ARG A 39 -11.98 -8.12 -2.84
N GLY A 40 -11.01 -7.43 -2.25
CA GLY A 40 -9.60 -7.49 -2.66
C GLY A 40 -9.24 -6.67 -3.90
N GLY A 41 -10.06 -5.69 -4.30
CA GLY A 41 -9.75 -4.83 -5.44
C GLY A 41 -8.44 -4.05 -5.32
N PRO A 42 -7.79 -3.73 -6.45
CA PRO A 42 -6.46 -3.14 -6.50
C PRO A 42 -6.49 -1.67 -6.10
N LEU A 43 -6.09 -1.39 -4.85
CA LEU A 43 -6.14 -0.04 -4.30
C LEU A 43 -5.25 0.97 -5.03
N GLY A 44 -4.16 0.54 -5.66
CA GLY A 44 -3.26 1.40 -6.43
C GLY A 44 -3.81 1.81 -7.80
N LEU A 45 -4.93 1.23 -8.22
CA LEU A 45 -5.74 1.71 -9.34
C LEU A 45 -6.91 2.59 -8.90
N GLY A 46 -7.05 2.82 -7.60
CA GLY A 46 -8.07 3.68 -7.01
C GLY A 46 -7.68 5.14 -6.97
N THR A 47 -8.40 5.90 -6.16
CA THR A 47 -8.18 7.34 -5.99
C THR A 47 -7.78 7.65 -4.55
N TRP A 48 -6.73 8.44 -4.38
CA TRP A 48 -6.30 8.95 -3.08
C TRP A 48 -7.11 10.19 -2.67
N ASN A 49 -7.58 10.24 -1.44
CA ASN A 49 -8.17 11.44 -0.85
C ASN A 49 -7.18 12.07 0.12
N GLU A 50 -6.60 13.22 -0.25
CA GLU A 50 -5.59 13.90 0.57
C GLU A 50 -6.11 14.38 1.93
N LYS A 51 -7.40 14.75 2.01
CA LYS A 51 -8.01 15.29 3.24
C LYS A 51 -8.24 14.20 4.28
N THR A 52 -8.76 13.06 3.83
CA THR A 52 -9.12 11.95 4.74
C THR A 52 -8.03 10.89 4.84
N GLN A 53 -7.04 10.94 3.95
CA GLN A 53 -6.03 9.90 3.78
C GLN A 53 -6.66 8.52 3.49
N CYS A 54 -7.81 8.50 2.82
CA CYS A 54 -8.48 7.28 2.37
C CYS A 54 -8.06 6.92 0.94
N VAL A 55 -8.14 5.64 0.59
CA VAL A 55 -8.14 5.17 -0.80
C VAL A 55 -9.53 4.72 -1.21
N VAL A 56 -10.10 5.36 -2.22
CA VAL A 56 -11.34 4.94 -2.87
C VAL A 56 -11.03 3.79 -3.82
N CYS A 57 -11.61 2.62 -3.56
CA CYS A 57 -11.42 1.45 -4.41
C CYS A 57 -12.06 1.67 -5.80
N PRO A 58 -11.38 1.33 -6.90
CA PRO A 58 -11.87 1.63 -8.25
C PRO A 58 -13.05 0.75 -8.70
N TRP A 59 -13.39 -0.29 -7.95
CA TRP A 59 -14.43 -1.25 -8.35
C TRP A 59 -15.82 -0.95 -7.76
N HIS A 60 -15.88 -0.70 -6.45
CA HIS A 60 -17.15 -0.52 -5.74
C HIS A 60 -17.16 0.78 -4.93
N GLU A 61 -16.20 1.68 -5.18
CA GLU A 61 -16.08 3.00 -4.57
C GLU A 61 -15.96 3.01 -3.03
N LEU A 62 -15.76 1.84 -2.42
CA LEU A 62 -15.59 1.74 -0.99
C LEU A 62 -14.31 2.47 -0.57
N GLU A 63 -14.46 3.38 0.36
CA GLU A 63 -13.33 4.01 1.05
C GLU A 63 -12.61 3.02 1.96
N ASN A 64 -11.30 2.91 1.75
CA ASN A 64 -10.38 2.20 2.63
C ASN A 64 -9.70 3.26 3.50
N THR A 65 -10.12 3.31 4.76
CA THR A 65 -9.67 4.32 5.73
C THR A 65 -8.22 4.07 6.16
N PRO A 66 -7.54 5.06 6.79
CA PRO A 66 -6.23 4.84 7.41
C PRO A 66 -6.19 3.64 8.36
N ARG A 67 -7.28 3.37 9.09
CA ARG A 67 -7.42 2.21 9.97
C ARG A 67 -7.47 0.89 9.19
N ASP A 68 -8.19 0.87 8.07
CA ASP A 68 -8.29 -0.32 7.21
C ASP A 68 -6.95 -0.65 6.56
N MET A 69 -6.22 0.37 6.13
CA MET A 69 -4.90 0.26 5.53
C MET A 69 -3.85 -0.16 6.56
N ALA A 70 -3.91 0.35 7.79
CA ALA A 70 -3.03 -0.06 8.89
C ALA A 70 -3.06 -1.58 9.15
N ARG A 71 -4.25 -2.20 9.04
CA ARG A 71 -4.42 -3.67 9.18
C ARG A 71 -3.79 -4.49 8.05
N ARG A 72 -3.36 -3.84 6.96
CA ARG A 72 -2.76 -4.44 5.77
C ARG A 72 -1.31 -4.00 5.57
N GLN A 73 -0.76 -3.23 6.50
CA GLN A 73 0.62 -2.79 6.43
C GLN A 73 1.55 -3.99 6.50
N VAL A 74 2.61 -3.95 5.70
CA VAL A 74 3.72 -4.88 5.76
C VAL A 74 4.89 -4.22 6.50
N PRO A 75 5.76 -4.99 7.16
CA PRO A 75 6.97 -4.44 7.76
C PRO A 75 7.79 -3.68 6.70
N SER A 76 8.03 -2.39 6.95
CA SER A 76 8.66 -1.48 6.01
C SER A 76 9.67 -0.55 6.69
N VAL A 77 10.83 -0.34 6.08
CA VAL A 77 11.86 0.60 6.52
C VAL A 77 12.22 1.53 5.38
N ARG A 78 12.25 2.85 5.65
CA ARG A 78 12.68 3.86 4.70
C ARG A 78 14.08 4.37 5.04
N VAL A 79 14.96 4.41 4.05
CA VAL A 79 16.28 5.08 4.12
C VAL A 79 16.41 6.01 2.92
N GLY A 80 16.35 7.33 3.17
CA GLY A 80 16.36 8.34 2.11
C GLY A 80 15.20 8.16 1.12
N GLN A 81 15.53 7.87 -0.14
CA GLN A 81 14.58 7.61 -1.22
C GLN A 81 14.31 6.11 -1.45
N SER A 82 14.85 5.23 -0.62
CA SER A 82 14.65 3.78 -0.72
C SER A 82 13.68 3.28 0.34
N MET A 83 12.68 2.50 -0.10
CA MET A 83 11.77 1.75 0.75
C MET A 83 12.15 0.28 0.70
N THR A 84 12.36 -0.34 1.85
CA THR A 84 12.59 -1.78 2.00
C THR A 84 11.39 -2.40 2.70
N ILE A 85 10.84 -3.48 2.16
CA ILE A 85 9.77 -4.26 2.79
C ILE A 85 10.15 -5.72 2.97
N VAL A 86 9.54 -6.35 3.97
CA VAL A 86 9.58 -7.81 4.17
C VAL A 86 8.21 -8.37 3.83
N VAL A 87 8.18 -9.30 2.88
CA VAL A 87 6.94 -9.96 2.43
C VAL A 87 7.12 -11.48 2.43
N PRO A 88 6.03 -12.27 2.48
CA PRO A 88 6.10 -13.73 2.35
C PRO A 88 6.84 -14.14 1.09
N GLU A 89 7.48 -15.31 1.13
CA GLU A 89 7.99 -15.91 -0.11
C GLU A 89 6.81 -16.36 -0.98
N PRO A 90 6.90 -16.20 -2.31
CA PRO A 90 5.90 -16.75 -3.21
C PRO A 90 5.85 -18.27 -3.03
N ALA A 91 4.64 -18.83 -3.03
CA ALA A 91 4.43 -20.28 -3.04
C ALA A 91 4.86 -20.90 -4.38
#